data_AF-A0A376U3Q3-F1
#
_entry.id   AF-A0A376U3Q3-F1
#
_cell.length_a   1.000
_cell.length_b   1.000
_cell.length_c   1.000
_cell.angle_alpha   90.00
_cell.angle_beta   90.00
_cell.angle_gamma   90.00
#
_symmetry.space_group_name_H-M   'P 1'
#
loop_
_entity.id
_entity.type
_entity.pdbx_description
1 polymer ?
#
loop_
_entity_poly.entity_id
_entity_poly.type
_entity_poly.pdbx_seq_one_letter_code
_entity_poly.pdbx_strand_id
1 'polypeptide(L)'
;MLSGRISGRYSPLRIAAVTDFIIVLALLMLFFCGGMKTTSLIFAFICCAGLFALSAPLQILLLQNAKGGELLGAAGGQIAFNLGSAVGAYCGGMMLTLGLAYNYVALPAALLSFAAMSSLLLYGRYKRQQAADSPVLAKPLG
;
A
#
# COMPACT_ATOMS: atom_id res chain seq x y z
N MET A 1 15.42 8.66 27.30
CA MET A 1 13.94 8.72 27.11
C MET A 1 13.50 9.65 25.95
N LEU A 2 14.37 9.92 24.97
CA LEU A 2 14.05 10.80 23.83
C LEU A 2 13.88 10.04 22.49
N SER A 3 14.16 8.73 22.42
CA SER A 3 13.92 7.93 21.20
C SER A 3 12.46 7.53 20.98
N GLY A 4 11.64 7.47 22.05
CA GLY A 4 10.22 7.17 21.94
C GLY A 4 9.34 8.34 21.48
N ARG A 5 9.79 9.59 21.71
CA ARG A 5 9.04 10.81 21.33
C ARG A 5 9.31 11.26 19.89
N ILE A 6 10.37 10.78 19.26
CA ILE A 6 10.74 11.12 17.86
C ILE A 6 10.38 9.98 16.88
N SER A 7 10.08 8.77 17.38
CA SER A 7 9.57 7.64 16.58
C SER A 7 8.21 7.91 15.89
N GLY A 8 7.56 9.04 16.20
CA GLY A 8 6.31 9.49 15.58
C GLY A 8 6.44 10.47 14.41
N ARG A 9 7.64 10.93 14.00
CA ARG A 9 7.70 12.10 13.09
C ARG A 9 7.38 11.80 11.62
N TYR A 10 7.60 10.59 11.11
CA TYR A 10 6.98 10.11 9.87
C TYR A 10 6.86 8.59 9.94
N SER A 11 5.73 8.06 10.41
CA SER A 11 5.52 6.62 10.38
C SER A 11 5.59 6.18 8.91
N PRO A 12 6.47 5.23 8.54
CA PRO A 12 6.53 4.72 7.16
C PRO A 12 5.17 4.25 6.64
N LEU A 13 4.29 3.84 7.55
CA LEU A 13 2.87 3.55 7.30
C LEU A 13 2.08 4.75 6.75
N ARG A 14 2.33 5.96 7.26
CA ARG A 14 1.66 7.19 6.80
C ARG A 14 2.15 7.58 5.41
N ILE A 15 3.46 7.45 5.16
CA ILE A 15 4.02 7.67 3.82
C ILE A 15 3.35 6.70 2.84
N ALA A 16 3.25 5.43 3.23
CA ALA A 16 2.61 4.42 2.39
C ALA A 16 1.12 4.68 2.13
N ALA A 17 0.35 5.08 3.15
CA ALA A 17 -1.05 5.45 2.98
C ALA A 17 -1.24 6.68 2.07
N VAL A 18 -0.37 7.70 2.18
CA VAL A 18 -0.44 8.89 1.34
C VAL A 18 -0.08 8.57 -0.11
N THR A 19 0.95 7.76 -0.34
CA THR A 19 1.32 7.36 -1.70
C THR A 19 0.25 6.48 -2.35
N ASP A 20 -0.34 5.52 -1.61
CA ASP A 20 -1.49 4.74 -2.10
C ASP A 20 -2.69 5.63 -2.42
N PHE A 21 -2.96 6.65 -1.60
CA PHE A 21 -4.03 7.60 -1.89
C PHE A 21 -3.79 8.38 -3.19
N ILE A 22 -2.55 8.81 -3.45
CA ILE A 22 -2.16 9.46 -4.71
C ILE A 22 -2.36 8.50 -5.88
N ILE A 23 -2.00 7.22 -5.72
CA ILE A 23 -2.20 6.18 -6.74
C ILE A 23 -3.69 6.00 -7.04
N VAL A 24 -4.55 5.90 -6.02
CA VAL A 24 -6.01 5.81 -6.19
C VAL A 24 -6.55 7.02 -6.95
N LEU A 25 -6.13 8.25 -6.59
CA LEU A 25 -6.54 9.46 -7.29
C LEU A 25 -6.06 9.47 -8.75
N ALA A 26 -4.83 9.07 -9.01
CA ALA A 26 -4.27 8.98 -10.36
C ALA A 26 -5.03 7.97 -11.22
N LEU A 27 -5.41 6.82 -10.66
CA LEU A 27 -6.21 5.80 -11.35
C LEU A 27 -7.64 6.28 -11.64
N LEU A 28 -8.28 6.99 -10.69
CA LEU A 28 -9.59 7.61 -10.93
C LEU A 28 -9.49 8.69 -12.02
N MET A 29 -8.47 9.54 -11.98
CA MET A 29 -8.24 10.53 -13.05
C MET A 29 -7.96 9.87 -14.40
N LEU A 30 -7.25 8.73 -14.43
CA LEU A 30 -7.02 7.96 -15.65
C LEU A 30 -8.31 7.34 -16.19
N PHE A 31 -9.25 6.96 -15.33
CA PHE A 31 -10.58 6.51 -15.75
C PHE A 31 -11.36 7.63 -16.47
N PHE A 32 -11.41 8.83 -15.88
CA PHE A 32 -12.16 9.97 -16.42
C PHE A 32 -11.47 10.65 -17.61
N CYS A 33 -10.15 10.83 -17.56
CA CYS A 33 -9.35 11.53 -18.58
C CYS A 33 -8.63 10.58 -19.54
N GLY A 34 -8.95 9.28 -19.49
CA GLY A 34 -8.30 8.21 -20.26
C GLY A 34 -8.41 8.35 -21.78
N GLY A 35 -9.33 9.20 -22.27
CA GLY A 35 -9.47 9.50 -23.70
C GLY A 35 -8.28 10.27 -24.29
N MET A 36 -7.47 10.94 -23.46
CA MET A 36 -6.27 11.66 -23.90
C MET A 36 -5.02 10.82 -23.66
N LYS A 37 -4.35 10.39 -24.75
CA LYS A 37 -3.16 9.51 -24.70
C LYS A 37 -2.04 10.08 -23.81
N THR A 38 -1.75 11.37 -23.92
CA THR A 38 -0.68 12.03 -23.15
C THR A 38 -0.98 12.04 -21.65
N THR A 39 -2.22 12.37 -21.28
CA THR A 39 -2.67 12.42 -19.89
C THR A 39 -2.63 11.03 -19.24
N SER A 40 -3.09 10.02 -19.98
CA SER A 40 -3.05 8.63 -19.51
C SER A 40 -1.62 8.14 -19.27
N LEU A 41 -0.69 8.50 -20.15
CA LEU A 41 0.72 8.13 -20.01
C LEU A 41 1.36 8.76 -18.77
N ILE A 42 1.08 10.04 -18.51
CA ILE A 42 1.58 10.74 -17.32
C ILE A 42 1.06 10.08 -16.04
N PHE A 43 -0.25 9.81 -15.94
CA PHE A 43 -0.83 9.17 -14.76
C PHE A 43 -0.34 7.73 -14.58
N ALA A 44 -0.19 6.97 -15.67
CA ALA A 44 0.41 5.63 -15.61
C ALA A 44 1.86 5.67 -15.09
N PHE A 45 2.65 6.66 -15.53
CA PHE A 45 4.02 6.86 -15.06
C PHE A 45 4.06 7.21 -13.57
N ILE A 46 3.21 8.15 -13.12
CA ILE A 46 3.09 8.53 -11.70
C ILE A 46 2.71 7.32 -10.85
N CYS A 47 1.74 6.51 -11.30
CA CYS A 47 1.31 5.30 -10.63
C CYS A 47 2.48 4.29 -10.49
N CYS A 48 3.23 4.09 -11.58
CA CYS A 48 4.37 3.18 -11.60
C CYS A 48 5.49 3.67 -10.67
N ALA A 49 5.86 4.95 -10.76
CA ALA A 49 6.85 5.57 -9.89
C ALA A 49 6.45 5.48 -8.41
N GLY A 50 5.17 5.68 -8.09
CA GLY A 50 4.62 5.54 -6.75
C GLY A 50 4.75 4.12 -6.20
N LEU A 51 4.42 3.11 -7.00
CA LEU A 51 4.55 1.69 -6.62
C LEU A 51 6.01 1.32 -6.34
N PHE A 52 6.95 1.73 -7.19
CA PHE A 52 8.38 1.48 -6.96
C PHE A 52 8.91 2.20 -5.72
N ALA A 53 8.51 3.45 -5.52
CA ALA A 53 8.87 4.23 -4.34
C ALA A 53 8.32 3.60 -3.05
N LEU A 54 7.16 2.94 -3.11
CA LEU A 54 6.53 2.23 -1.98
C LEU A 54 7.14 0.87 -1.67
N SER A 55 7.55 0.13 -2.71
CA SER A 55 7.94 -1.27 -2.55
C SER A 55 9.16 -1.43 -1.64
N ALA A 56 10.16 -0.55 -1.77
CA ALA A 56 11.36 -0.57 -0.93
C ALA A 56 11.09 -0.30 0.57
N PRO A 57 10.41 0.80 0.97
CA PRO A 57 10.12 1.06 2.38
C PRO A 57 9.17 0.02 2.99
N LEU A 58 8.21 -0.51 2.22
CA LEU A 58 7.29 -1.54 2.71
C LEU A 58 8.04 -2.86 2.99
N GLN A 59 8.97 -3.25 2.13
CA GLN A 59 9.78 -4.44 2.33
C GLN A 59 10.69 -4.32 3.56
N ILE A 60 11.31 -3.15 3.77
CA ILE A 60 12.12 -2.87 4.96
C ILE A 60 11.27 -2.93 6.24
N LEU A 61 10.06 -2.37 6.23
CA LEU A 61 9.12 -2.43 7.35
C LEU A 61 8.75 -3.87 7.72
N LEU A 62 8.47 -4.72 6.73
CA LEU A 62 8.12 -6.12 6.97
C LEU A 62 9.24 -6.87 7.69
N LEU A 63 10.48 -6.70 7.24
CA LEU A 63 11.66 -7.32 7.88
C LEU A 63 11.85 -6.83 9.31
N GLN A 64 11.71 -5.53 9.56
CA GLN A 64 11.87 -4.94 10.88
C GLN A 64 10.78 -5.37 11.88
N ASN A 65 9.57 -5.71 11.42
CA ASN A 65 8.49 -6.23 12.26
C ASN A 65 8.54 -7.76 12.45
N ALA A 66 9.35 -8.49 11.68
CA ALA A 66 9.49 -9.95 11.72
C ALA A 66 10.81 -10.40 12.39
N LYS A 67 11.17 -9.81 13.55
CA LYS A 67 12.42 -10.18 14.26
C LYS A 67 12.46 -11.68 14.58
N GLY A 68 13.47 -12.38 14.07
CA GLY A 68 13.61 -13.85 14.18
C GLY A 68 12.95 -14.66 13.04
N GLY A 69 12.18 -14.00 12.16
CA GLY A 69 11.53 -14.57 10.98
C GLY A 69 11.80 -13.76 9.71
N GLU A 70 12.93 -13.05 9.65
CA GLU A 70 13.27 -12.08 8.60
C GLU A 70 13.26 -12.72 7.20
N LEU A 71 13.77 -13.95 7.08
CA LEU A 71 13.76 -14.70 5.82
C LEU A 71 12.32 -15.01 5.34
N LEU A 72 11.43 -15.35 6.28
CA LEU A 72 10.00 -15.57 6.02
C LEU A 72 9.29 -14.26 5.64
N GLY A 73 9.66 -13.14 6.26
CA GLY A 73 9.18 -11.80 5.90
C GLY A 73 9.61 -11.38 4.49
N ALA A 74 10.88 -11.63 4.12
CA ALA A 74 11.39 -11.37 2.78
C ALA A 74 10.66 -12.22 1.72
N ALA A 75 10.53 -13.52 1.97
CA ALA A 75 9.82 -14.44 1.08
C ALA A 75 8.34 -14.06 0.94
N GLY A 76 7.68 -13.71 2.04
CA GLY A 76 6.30 -13.23 2.04
C GLY A 76 6.11 -11.98 1.18
N GLY A 77 7.05 -11.02 1.26
CA GLY A 77 7.04 -9.83 0.42
C GLY A 77 7.14 -10.14 -1.08
N GLN A 78 7.99 -11.07 -1.48
CA GLN A 78 8.10 -11.50 -2.89
C GLN A 78 6.86 -12.26 -3.37
N ILE A 79 6.30 -13.15 -2.53
CA ILE A 79 5.05 -13.86 -2.83
C ILE A 79 3.92 -12.86 -3.06
N ALA A 80 3.78 -11.84 -2.20
CA ALA A 80 2.78 -10.80 -2.34
C ALA A 80 2.97 -9.98 -3.63
N PHE A 81 4.20 -9.64 -3.99
CA PHE A 81 4.50 -8.90 -5.23
C PHE A 81 4.14 -9.69 -6.49
N ASN A 82 4.51 -10.97 -6.54
CA ASN A 82 4.19 -11.85 -7.66
C ASN A 82 2.68 -12.09 -7.78
N LEU A 83 2.00 -12.30 -6.64
CA LEU A 83 0.54 -12.42 -6.61
C LEU A 83 -0.14 -11.15 -7.12
N GLY A 84 0.31 -9.97 -6.66
CA GLY A 84 -0.21 -8.69 -7.13
C GLY A 84 -0.04 -8.49 -8.63
N SER A 85 1.12 -8.87 -9.18
CA SER A 85 1.39 -8.80 -10.63
C SER A 85 0.48 -9.75 -11.42
N ALA A 86 0.26 -10.97 -10.94
CA ALA A 86 -0.64 -11.94 -11.58
C ALA A 86 -2.11 -11.49 -11.55
N VAL A 87 -2.58 -11.00 -10.40
CA VAL A 87 -3.94 -10.46 -10.26
C VAL A 87 -4.12 -9.22 -11.14
N GLY A 88 -3.13 -8.32 -11.20
CA GLY A 88 -3.15 -7.14 -12.05
C GLY A 88 -3.23 -7.49 -13.54
N ALA A 89 -2.42 -8.46 -14.00
CA ALA A 89 -2.45 -8.93 -15.38
C ALA A 89 -3.79 -9.62 -15.73
N TYR A 90 -4.34 -10.42 -14.81
CA TYR A 90 -5.64 -11.07 -14.99
C TYR A 90 -6.78 -10.05 -15.11
N CYS A 91 -6.86 -9.09 -14.19
CA CYS A 91 -7.85 -8.02 -14.26
C CYS A 91 -7.66 -7.20 -15.54
N GLY A 92 -6.45 -6.72 -15.83
CA GLY A 92 -6.16 -5.95 -17.04
C GLY A 92 -6.52 -6.69 -18.33
N GLY A 93 -6.18 -7.97 -18.42
CA GLY A 93 -6.54 -8.83 -19.55
C GLY A 93 -8.05 -9.04 -19.68
N MET A 94 -8.77 -9.23 -18.55
CA MET A 94 -10.21 -9.40 -18.55
C MET A 94 -10.93 -8.19 -19.14
N MET A 95 -10.56 -6.96 -18.76
CA MET A 95 -11.14 -5.75 -19.35
C MET A 95 -10.95 -5.67 -20.87
N LEU A 96 -9.78 -6.10 -21.37
CA LEU A 96 -9.53 -6.14 -22.82
C LEU A 96 -10.39 -7.20 -23.52
N THR A 97 -10.56 -8.37 -22.91
CA THR A 97 -11.40 -9.45 -23.47
C THR A 97 -12.90 -9.11 -23.50
N LEU A 98 -13.37 -8.25 -22.58
CA LEU A 98 -14.75 -7.76 -22.53
C LEU A 98 -15.03 -6.63 -23.55
N GLY A 99 -14.03 -6.24 -24.35
CA GLY A 99 -14.16 -5.13 -25.31
C GLY A 99 -14.27 -3.75 -24.66
N LEU A 100 -13.96 -3.65 -23.37
CA LEU A 100 -13.98 -2.38 -22.64
C LEU A 100 -12.75 -1.54 -23.01
N ALA A 101 -12.94 -0.22 -23.03
CA ALA A 101 -11.85 0.70 -23.26
C ALA A 101 -10.78 0.60 -22.15
N TYR A 102 -9.52 0.90 -22.50
CA TYR A 102 -8.35 0.73 -21.62
C TYR A 102 -8.48 1.48 -20.27
N ASN A 103 -9.25 2.56 -20.24
CA ASN A 103 -9.55 3.31 -19.02
C ASN A 103 -10.31 2.49 -17.97
N TYR A 104 -11.10 1.48 -18.35
CA TYR A 104 -11.81 0.59 -17.41
C TYR A 104 -10.87 -0.28 -16.58
N VAL A 105 -9.64 -0.54 -17.06
CA VAL A 105 -8.61 -1.24 -16.28
C VAL A 105 -8.24 -0.46 -15.01
N ALA A 106 -8.44 0.85 -15.01
CA ALA A 106 -8.14 1.69 -13.86
C ALA A 106 -9.10 1.46 -12.67
N LEU A 107 -10.32 1.00 -12.91
CA LEU A 107 -11.31 0.74 -11.85
C LEU A 107 -10.93 -0.41 -10.91
N PRO A 108 -10.64 -1.64 -11.37
CA PRO A 108 -10.21 -2.72 -10.48
C PRO A 108 -8.89 -2.38 -9.80
N ALA A 109 -7.97 -1.69 -10.49
CA ALA A 109 -6.72 -1.22 -9.90
C ALA A 109 -7.00 -0.23 -8.76
N ALA A 110 -7.90 0.74 -8.96
CA ALA A 110 -8.28 1.70 -7.93
C ALA A 110 -8.93 1.01 -6.72
N LEU A 111 -9.79 0.01 -6.94
CA LEU A 111 -10.39 -0.79 -5.87
C LEU A 111 -9.35 -1.56 -5.07
N LEU A 112 -8.40 -2.21 -5.75
CA LEU A 112 -7.32 -2.96 -5.11
C LEU A 112 -6.39 -2.02 -4.31
N SER A 113 -6.00 -0.88 -4.87
CA SER A 113 -5.20 0.13 -4.16
C SER A 113 -5.96 0.72 -2.97
N PHE A 114 -7.26 0.94 -3.09
CA PHE A 114 -8.08 1.41 -1.98
C PHE A 114 -8.20 0.36 -0.86
N ALA A 115 -8.33 -0.92 -1.21
CA ALA A 115 -8.34 -2.01 -0.25
C ALA A 115 -6.98 -2.14 0.48
N ALA A 116 -5.86 -1.98 -0.25
CA ALA A 116 -4.52 -1.96 0.32
C ALA A 116 -4.35 -0.80 1.33
N MET A 117 -4.76 0.41 0.92
CA MET A 117 -4.74 1.58 1.79
C MET A 117 -5.60 1.37 3.06
N SER A 118 -6.80 0.82 2.90
CA SER A 118 -7.71 0.54 4.02
C SER A 118 -7.11 -0.48 5.01
N SER A 119 -6.52 -1.55 4.50
CA SER A 119 -5.79 -2.54 5.31
C SER A 119 -4.64 -1.90 6.08
N LEU A 120 -3.88 -1.02 5.42
CA LEU A 120 -2.76 -0.32 6.04
C LEU A 120 -3.21 0.63 7.16
N LEU A 121 -4.32 1.36 6.95
CA LEU A 121 -4.92 2.23 7.97
C LEU A 121 -5.45 1.43 9.16
N LEU A 122 -6.09 0.28 8.91
CA LEU A 122 -6.55 -0.63 9.97
C LEU A 122 -5.36 -1.17 10.77
N TYR A 123 -4.30 -1.63 10.11
CA TYR A 123 -3.07 -2.07 10.79
C TYR A 123 -2.47 -0.96 11.67
N GLY A 124 -2.43 0.28 11.16
CA GLY A 124 -2.00 1.45 11.93
C GLY A 124 -2.88 1.71 13.17
N ARG A 125 -4.20 1.50 13.06
CA ARG A 125 -5.13 1.61 14.19
C ARG A 125 -4.91 0.52 15.24
N TYR A 126 -4.81 -0.75 14.82
CA TYR A 126 -4.54 -1.87 15.73
C TYR A 126 -3.22 -1.69 16.48
N LYS A 127 -2.15 -1.29 15.79
CA LYS A 127 -0.85 -1.04 16.42
C LYS A 127 -0.92 0.11 17.44
N ARG A 128 -1.72 1.15 17.17
CA ARG A 128 -1.93 2.25 18.11
C ARG A 128 -2.77 1.85 19.32
N GLN A 129 -3.75 0.96 19.16
CA GLN A 129 -4.54 0.41 20.26
C GLN A 129 -3.69 -0.49 21.18
N GLN A 130 -2.87 -1.39 20.64
CA GLN A 130 -1.97 -2.22 21.44
C GLN A 130 -0.97 -1.39 22.27
N ALA A 131 -0.47 -0.28 21.71
CA ALA A 131 0.38 0.66 22.43
C ALA A 131 -0.38 1.43 23.53
N ALA A 132 -1.70 1.63 23.38
CA ALA A 132 -2.56 2.30 24.35
C ALA A 132 -3.08 1.38 25.46
N ASP A 133 -3.15 0.06 25.24
CA ASP A 133 -3.52 -0.95 26.25
C ASP A 133 -2.33 -1.42 27.10
N SER A 134 -1.10 -1.34 26.56
CA SER A 134 0.14 -1.67 27.29
C SER A 134 0.48 -0.82 28.55
N PRO A 135 -0.06 0.40 28.81
CA PRO A 135 0.19 1.12 30.06
C PRO A 135 -0.57 0.57 31.28
N VAL A 136 -1.57 -0.31 31.09
CA VAL A 136 -2.49 -0.71 32.19
C VAL A 136 -1.97 -1.90 32.99
N LEU A 137 -1.02 -2.69 32.47
CA LEU A 137 -0.44 -3.84 33.18
C LEU A 137 0.73 -3.49 34.13
N ALA A 138 1.12 -2.22 34.22
CA ALA A 138 2.11 -1.75 35.19
C ALA A 138 1.42 -1.14 36.43
N LYS A 139 0.60 -1.93 37.14
CA LYS A 139 0.23 -1.61 38.52
C LYS A 139 0.96 -2.59 39.45
N PRO A 140 2.00 -2.18 40.18
CA PRO A 140 2.44 -2.96 41.32
C PRO A 140 1.38 -2.77 42.41
N LEU A 141 0.75 -3.86 42.84
CA LEU A 141 -0.01 -3.88 44.09
C LEU A 141 0.70 -4.83 45.04
N GLY A 142 1.33 -4.25 46.06
CA GLY A 142 1.70 -4.91 47.31
C GLY A 142 3.00 -5.66 47.28
#